data_AF-A0A3P7QDS0-F1
#
_entry.id   AF-A0A3P7QDS0-F1
#
_cell.length_a   1.000
_cell.length_b   1.000
_cell.length_c   1.000
_cell.angle_alpha   90.00
_cell.angle_beta   90.00
_cell.angle_gamma   90.00
#
_symmetry.space_group_name_H-M   'P 1'
#
loop_
_entity.id
_entity.type
_entity.pdbx_description
1 polymer ?
#
loop_
_entity_poly.entity_id
_entity_poly.type
_entity_poly.pdbx_seq_one_letter_code
_entity_poly.pdbx_strand_id
1 'polypeptide(L)'
;MGVKGLLPFLKKCTRPIKIKTFRGYTVAIDAYCWIHRAAYSCAMDLGLGNSTNRSKKEYKEKAAQYLREGNRRAAQECFERCVEVTPEMARAVMKAARRRGVDCIVAPYEADAQLAYLAQAGYVDLIITEDSDLLMFGCKQVICSSF
;
A
#
# COMPACT_ATOMS: atom_id res chain seq x y z
N MET A 1 4.52 5.23 -2.22
CA MET A 1 4.97 5.04 -3.61
C MET A 1 4.83 6.41 -4.30
N GLY A 2 5.14 6.55 -5.59
CA GLY A 2 4.94 7.81 -6.31
C GLY A 2 6.13 8.77 -6.48
N VAL A 3 5.83 10.02 -6.86
CA VAL A 3 6.81 11.08 -7.21
C VAL A 3 7.82 11.34 -6.08
N LYS A 4 9.09 10.98 -6.35
CA LYS A 4 10.20 11.17 -5.42
C LYS A 4 10.35 12.65 -5.03
N GLY A 5 10.30 12.92 -3.73
CA GLY A 5 10.52 14.26 -3.16
C GLY A 5 9.29 15.18 -3.13
N LEU A 6 8.16 14.76 -3.72
CA LEU A 6 6.95 15.58 -3.78
C LEU A 6 6.37 15.85 -2.39
N LEU A 7 6.26 14.82 -1.56
CA LEU A 7 5.67 14.96 -0.24
C LEU A 7 6.50 15.84 0.74
N PRO A 8 7.84 15.70 0.82
CA PRO A 8 8.69 16.66 1.51
C PRO A 8 8.52 18.10 1.01
N PHE A 9 8.40 18.28 -0.31
CA PHE A 9 8.17 19.59 -0.92
C PHE A 9 6.81 20.20 -0.50
N LEU A 10 5.77 19.37 -0.43
CA LEU A 10 4.42 19.78 -0.05
C LEU A 10 4.20 19.90 1.46
N LYS A 11 5.22 19.68 2.30
CA LYS A 11 5.10 19.70 3.77
C LYS A 11 4.37 20.94 4.31
N LYS A 12 4.61 22.13 3.72
CA LYS A 12 3.94 23.40 4.10
C LYS A 12 2.44 23.43 3.78
N CYS A 13 2.00 22.60 2.84
CA CYS A 13 0.61 22.45 2.43
C CYS A 13 -0.09 21.28 3.16
N THR A 14 0.63 20.55 4.01
CA THR A 14 0.07 19.46 4.82
C THR A 14 -0.32 19.95 6.20
N ARG A 15 -1.35 19.34 6.78
CA ARG A 15 -1.77 19.58 8.17
C ARG A 15 -2.07 18.27 8.88
N PRO A 16 -1.76 18.13 10.17
CA PRO A 16 -2.22 17.00 10.96
C PRO A 16 -3.75 16.95 11.01
N ILE A 17 -4.33 15.76 10.87
CA ILE A 17 -5.77 15.53 10.95
C ILE A 17 -6.09 14.41 11.94
N LYS A 18 -7.33 14.41 12.46
CA LYS A 18 -7.89 13.29 13.21
C LYS A 18 -8.92 12.59 12.32
N ILE A 19 -8.79 11.29 12.13
CA ILE A 19 -9.73 10.51 11.28
C ILE A 19 -11.18 10.67 11.76
N LYS A 20 -11.41 10.80 13.08
CA LYS A 20 -12.74 11.04 13.67
C LYS A 20 -13.46 12.27 13.11
N THR A 21 -12.73 13.26 12.58
CA THR A 21 -13.32 14.47 11.98
C THR A 21 -14.12 14.15 10.71
N PHE A 22 -13.84 13.03 10.04
CA PHE A 22 -14.50 12.60 8.81
C PHE A 22 -15.63 11.58 9.06
N ARG A 23 -16.20 11.57 10.27
CA ARG A 23 -17.35 10.70 10.56
C ARG A 23 -18.52 11.08 9.65
N GLY A 24 -19.06 10.09 8.94
CA GLY A 24 -20.16 10.28 7.98
C GLY A 24 -19.71 10.57 6.55
N TYR A 25 -18.41 10.73 6.30
CA TYR A 25 -17.86 10.87 4.96
C TYR A 25 -17.72 9.50 4.29
N THR A 26 -17.86 9.49 2.96
CA THR A 26 -17.50 8.34 2.13
C THR A 26 -16.05 8.45 1.72
N VAL A 27 -15.28 7.39 1.95
CA VAL A 27 -13.82 7.39 1.79
C VAL A 27 -13.39 6.29 0.83
N ALA A 28 -12.60 6.64 -0.19
CA ALA A 28 -11.89 5.65 -0.97
C ALA A 28 -10.50 5.39 -0.40
N ILE A 29 -10.06 4.13 -0.42
CA ILE A 29 -8.77 3.71 0.15
C ILE A 29 -7.98 2.97 -0.93
N ASP A 30 -6.72 3.36 -1.12
CA ASP A 30 -5.78 2.52 -1.85
C ASP A 30 -5.38 1.31 -0.99
N ALA A 31 -6.09 0.20 -1.23
CA ALA A 31 -5.87 -1.04 -0.49
C ALA A 31 -4.52 -1.70 -0.79
N TYR A 32 -3.93 -1.48 -1.97
CA TYR A 32 -2.72 -2.19 -2.37
C TYR A 32 -1.51 -1.72 -1.54
N CYS A 33 -1.40 -0.40 -1.32
CA CYS A 33 -0.43 0.18 -0.40
C CYS A 33 -0.47 -0.48 0.99
N TRP A 34 -1.67 -0.71 1.51
CA TRP A 34 -1.85 -1.31 2.84
C TRP A 34 -1.52 -2.79 2.88
N ILE A 35 -1.91 -3.56 1.86
CA ILE A 35 -1.58 -4.98 1.77
C ILE A 35 -0.06 -5.15 1.68
N HIS A 36 0.62 -4.33 0.88
CA HIS A 36 2.07 -4.35 0.74
C HIS A 36 2.77 -4.06 2.08
N ARG A 37 2.35 -3.01 2.79
CA ARG A 37 2.92 -2.65 4.10
C ARG A 37 2.62 -3.71 5.17
N ALA A 38 1.42 -4.28 5.17
CA ALA A 38 1.05 -5.35 6.09
C ALA A 38 1.86 -6.63 5.85
N ALA A 39 2.16 -6.94 4.58
CA ALA A 39 2.95 -8.10 4.20
C ALA A 39 4.39 -8.07 4.74
N TYR A 40 4.93 -6.91 5.14
CA TYR A 40 6.23 -6.82 5.80
C TYR A 40 6.25 -7.58 7.13
N SER A 41 5.14 -7.58 7.87
CA SER A 41 5.03 -8.29 9.16
C SER A 41 5.17 -9.81 9.03
N CYS A 42 4.93 -10.36 7.85
CA CYS A 42 5.06 -11.78 7.52
C CYS A 42 5.98 -12.01 6.31
N ALA A 43 6.90 -11.08 6.03
CA ALA A 43 7.75 -11.12 4.84
C ALA A 43 8.61 -12.39 4.79
N MET A 44 9.10 -12.86 5.94
CA MET A 44 9.84 -14.12 6.03
C MET A 44 9.01 -15.31 5.55
N ASP A 45 7.77 -15.43 6.04
CA ASP A 45 6.87 -16.53 5.68
C ASP A 45 6.47 -16.47 4.21
N LEU A 46 6.19 -15.27 3.69
CA LEU A 46 5.89 -15.03 2.28
C LEU A 46 7.10 -15.29 1.37
N GLY A 47 8.30 -15.00 1.86
CA GLY A 47 9.55 -15.08 1.11
C GLY A 47 10.02 -16.51 0.82
N LEU A 48 9.53 -17.50 1.56
CA LEU A 48 9.89 -18.92 1.41
C LEU A 48 9.26 -19.58 0.16
N GLY A 49 8.35 -18.92 -0.55
CA GLY A 49 7.82 -19.38 -1.83
C GLY A 49 8.82 -19.21 -3.00
N ASN A 50 8.51 -19.80 -4.17
CA ASN A 50 9.30 -19.61 -5.38
C ASN A 50 9.06 -18.21 -5.98
N SER A 51 10.11 -17.42 -6.22
CA SER A 51 10.04 -16.13 -6.93
C SER A 51 10.56 -16.26 -8.35
N THR A 52 9.84 -15.66 -9.30
CA THR A 52 10.17 -15.67 -10.73
C THR A 52 11.07 -14.50 -11.16
N ASN A 53 11.25 -13.48 -10.30
CA ASN A 53 12.03 -12.28 -10.61
C ASN A 53 13.50 -12.40 -10.16
N ARG A 54 14.44 -12.09 -11.06
CA ARG A 54 15.90 -12.23 -10.83
C ARG A 54 16.40 -11.37 -9.66
N SER A 55 15.95 -10.12 -9.53
CA SER A 55 16.37 -9.24 -8.42
C SER A 55 15.87 -9.77 -7.07
N LYS A 56 14.69 -10.39 -7.03
CA LYS A 56 14.11 -10.99 -5.82
C LYS A 56 14.81 -12.29 -5.44
N LYS A 57 15.33 -13.03 -6.42
CA LYS A 57 16.14 -14.22 -6.18
C LYS A 57 17.41 -13.89 -5.38
N GLU A 58 18.12 -12.82 -5.75
CA GLU A 58 19.33 -12.38 -5.04
C GLU A 58 19.06 -12.01 -3.58
N TYR A 59 17.97 -11.29 -3.31
CA TYR A 59 17.58 -10.94 -1.95
C TYR A 59 17.15 -12.16 -1.13
N LYS A 60 16.52 -13.17 -1.75
CA LYS A 60 16.23 -14.44 -1.07
C LYS A 60 17.47 -15.25 -0.74
N GLU A 61 18.46 -15.28 -1.64
CA GLU A 61 19.75 -15.94 -1.39
C GLU A 61 20.50 -15.25 -0.24
N LYS A 62 20.54 -13.91 -0.24
CA LYS A 62 21.09 -13.13 0.88
C LYS A 62 20.34 -13.37 2.18
N ALA A 63 19.00 -13.41 2.13
CA ALA A 63 18.19 -13.71 3.30
C ALA A 63 18.50 -15.11 3.87
N ALA A 64 18.65 -16.12 3.00
CA ALA A 64 19.03 -17.47 3.39
C ALA A 64 20.45 -17.53 3.99
N GLN A 65 21.38 -16.71 3.50
CA GLN A 65 22.70 -16.55 4.12
C GLN A 65 22.59 -15.97 5.53
N TYR A 66 21.87 -14.85 5.71
CA TYR A 66 21.69 -14.24 7.02
C TYR A 66 20.98 -15.16 8.02
N LEU A 67 20.06 -16.01 7.55
CA LEU A 67 19.44 -17.04 8.40
C LEU A 67 20.45 -18.09 8.86
N ARG A 68 21.37 -18.53 8.00
CA ARG A 68 22.46 -19.46 8.37
C ARG A 68 23.43 -18.83 9.37
N GLU A 69 23.65 -17.52 9.27
CA GLU A 69 24.49 -16.75 10.19
C GLU A 69 23.76 -16.37 11.50
N GLY A 70 22.47 -16.71 11.65
CA GLY A 70 21.65 -16.35 12.82
C GLY A 70 21.19 -14.89 12.86
N ASN A 71 21.52 -14.09 11.84
CA ASN A 71 21.12 -12.68 11.74
C ASN A 71 19.69 -12.55 11.19
N ARG A 72 18.71 -12.80 12.05
CA ARG A 72 17.28 -12.76 11.68
C ARG A 72 16.81 -11.39 11.18
N ARG A 73 17.39 -10.30 11.72
CA ARG A 73 17.00 -8.93 11.35
C ARG A 73 17.40 -8.61 9.91
N ALA A 74 18.65 -8.88 9.54
CA ALA A 74 19.11 -8.66 8.17
C ALA A 74 18.40 -9.58 7.16
N ALA A 75 18.06 -10.81 7.56
CA ALA A 75 17.23 -11.69 6.76
C ALA A 75 15.84 -11.10 6.50
N GLN A 76 15.18 -10.59 7.55
CA GLN A 76 13.87 -9.95 7.45
C GLN A 76 13.89 -8.76 6.48
N GLU A 77 14.86 -7.86 6.60
CA GLU A 77 15.00 -6.70 5.69
C GLU A 77 15.18 -7.12 4.22
N CYS A 78 15.86 -8.24 3.97
CA CYS A 78 15.97 -8.80 2.62
C CYS A 78 14.65 -9.38 2.12
N PHE A 79 13.89 -10.07 2.98
CA PHE A 79 12.59 -10.60 2.62
C PHE A 79 11.55 -9.51 2.37
N GLU A 80 11.56 -8.42 3.13
CA GLU A 80 10.68 -7.27 2.91
C GLU A 80 10.85 -6.69 1.50
N ARG A 81 12.09 -6.66 0.97
CA ARG A 81 12.37 -6.25 -0.42
C ARG A 81 11.91 -7.24 -1.49
N CYS A 82 11.57 -8.47 -1.09
CA CYS A 82 11.10 -9.52 -1.99
C CYS A 82 9.57 -9.63 -2.03
N VAL A 83 8.85 -8.94 -1.15
CA VAL A 83 7.40 -9.09 -1.02
C VAL A 83 6.71 -8.78 -2.36
N GLU A 84 5.79 -9.66 -2.74
CA GLU A 84 4.88 -9.49 -3.86
C GLU A 84 3.46 -9.65 -3.34
N VAL A 85 2.61 -8.67 -3.62
CA VAL A 85 1.18 -8.80 -3.33
C VAL A 85 0.55 -9.64 -4.44
N THR A 86 0.04 -10.81 -4.08
CA THR A 86 -0.60 -11.70 -5.06
C THR A 86 -2.10 -11.39 -5.19
N PRO A 87 -2.75 -11.79 -6.30
CA PRO A 87 -4.20 -11.72 -6.44
C PRO A 87 -4.94 -12.46 -5.32
N GLU A 88 -4.39 -13.56 -4.79
CA GLU A 88 -4.98 -14.34 -3.70
C GLU A 88 -4.98 -13.53 -2.39
N MET A 89 -3.90 -12.81 -2.09
CA MET A 89 -3.83 -11.91 -0.95
C MET A 89 -4.89 -10.80 -1.07
N ALA A 90 -5.01 -10.19 -2.25
CA ALA A 90 -6.01 -9.15 -2.50
C ALA A 90 -7.44 -9.71 -2.34
N ARG A 91 -7.73 -10.89 -2.90
CA ARG A 91 -9.04 -11.56 -2.75
C ARG A 91 -9.36 -11.90 -1.30
N ALA A 92 -8.39 -12.35 -0.51
CA ALA A 92 -8.58 -12.65 0.90
C ALA A 92 -9.00 -11.40 1.68
N VAL A 93 -8.33 -10.27 1.42
CA VAL A 93 -8.66 -8.96 2.03
C VAL A 93 -10.03 -8.48 1.58
N MET A 94 -10.34 -8.52 0.28
CA MET A 94 -11.67 -8.17 -0.23
C MET A 94 -12.78 -9.01 0.40
N LYS A 95 -12.60 -10.33 0.53
CA LYS A 95 -13.59 -11.21 1.17
C LYS A 95 -13.76 -10.88 2.65
N ALA A 96 -12.70 -10.47 3.35
CA ALA A 96 -12.77 -10.07 4.75
C ALA A 96 -13.40 -8.68 4.95
N ALA A 97 -13.20 -7.75 4.00
CA ALA A 97 -13.79 -6.41 3.99
C ALA A 97 -15.30 -6.47 3.69
N ARG A 98 -15.72 -7.20 2.65
CA ARG A 98 -17.14 -7.37 2.30
C ARG A 98 -17.96 -8.02 3.41
N ARG A 99 -17.37 -8.97 4.16
CA ARG A 99 -18.01 -9.57 5.35
C ARG A 99 -18.29 -8.56 6.48
N ARG A 100 -17.61 -7.42 6.47
CA ARG A 100 -17.82 -6.29 7.41
C ARG A 100 -18.71 -5.19 6.82
N GLY A 101 -19.32 -5.43 5.65
CA GLY A 101 -20.12 -4.42 4.95
C GLY A 101 -19.29 -3.30 4.31
N VAL A 102 -18.01 -3.55 4.02
CA VAL A 102 -17.14 -2.59 3.31
C VAL A 102 -17.14 -2.93 1.82
N ASP A 103 -17.50 -1.94 1.00
CA ASP A 103 -17.47 -2.08 -0.46
C ASP A 103 -16.05 -2.21 -0.99
N CYS A 104 -15.87 -3.04 -2.00
CA CYS A 104 -14.59 -3.24 -2.68
C CYS A 104 -14.78 -3.11 -4.19
N ILE A 105 -13.93 -2.31 -4.82
CA ILE A 105 -13.89 -2.11 -6.27
C ILE A 105 -12.51 -2.51 -6.74
N VAL A 106 -12.45 -3.32 -7.80
CA VAL A 106 -11.20 -3.61 -8.50
C VAL A 106 -11.13 -2.65 -9.68
N ALA A 107 -10.09 -1.81 -9.71
CA ALA A 107 -9.85 -0.92 -10.83
C ALA A 107 -9.61 -1.75 -12.10
N PRO A 108 -10.06 -1.28 -13.29
CA PRO A 108 -9.77 -1.97 -14.54
C PRO A 108 -8.27 -1.97 -14.86
N TYR A 109 -7.53 -0.96 -14.37
CA TYR A 109 -6.09 -0.80 -14.50
C TYR A 109 -5.52 -0.25 -13.19
N GLU A 110 -4.97 0.97 -13.19
CA GLU A 110 -4.37 1.58 -12.00
C GLU A 110 -5.42 2.04 -10.99
N ALA A 111 -5.14 1.76 -9.72
CA ALA A 111 -5.97 2.20 -8.61
C ALA A 111 -6.00 3.73 -8.51
N ASP A 112 -4.89 4.42 -8.82
CA ASP A 112 -4.81 5.88 -8.76
C ASP A 112 -5.85 6.56 -9.67
N ALA A 113 -5.95 6.11 -10.91
CA ALA A 113 -6.94 6.62 -11.87
C ALA A 113 -8.38 6.35 -11.39
N GLN A 114 -8.64 5.15 -10.85
CA GLN A 114 -9.97 4.80 -10.33
C GLN A 114 -10.36 5.63 -9.10
N LEU A 115 -9.42 5.83 -8.17
CA LEU A 115 -9.62 6.64 -6.96
C LEU A 115 -9.87 8.10 -7.33
N ALA A 116 -9.07 8.64 -8.25
CA ALA A 116 -9.26 9.98 -8.78
C ALA A 116 -10.63 10.16 -9.44
N TYR A 117 -11.06 9.20 -10.27
CA TYR A 117 -12.39 9.21 -10.88
C TYR A 117 -13.50 9.24 -9.83
N LEU A 118 -13.42 8.37 -8.81
CA LEU A 118 -14.42 8.32 -7.75
C LEU A 118 -14.54 9.66 -7.00
N ALA A 119 -13.42 10.32 -6.73
CA ALA A 119 -13.41 11.62 -6.06
C ALA A 119 -13.94 12.74 -6.98
N GLN A 120 -13.53 12.78 -8.25
CA GLN A 120 -13.97 13.79 -9.20
C GLN A 120 -15.46 13.67 -9.55
N ALA A 121 -15.98 12.45 -9.65
CA ALA A 121 -17.39 12.17 -9.92
C ALA A 121 -18.29 12.34 -8.67
N GLY A 122 -17.72 12.62 -7.50
CA GLY A 122 -18.46 12.87 -6.26
C GLY A 122 -18.99 11.61 -5.57
N TYR A 123 -18.46 10.42 -5.91
CA TYR A 123 -18.80 9.18 -5.22
C TYR A 123 -18.12 9.08 -3.84
N VAL A 124 -16.98 9.74 -3.67
CA VAL A 124 -16.25 9.79 -2.39
C VAL A 124 -15.82 11.21 -2.06
N ASP A 125 -15.80 11.52 -0.77
CA ASP A 125 -15.44 12.83 -0.26
C ASP A 125 -13.93 12.99 -0.09
N LEU A 126 -13.21 11.88 0.16
CA LEU A 126 -11.78 11.87 0.42
C LEU A 126 -11.11 10.56 0.01
N ILE A 127 -9.80 10.64 -0.25
CA ILE A 127 -8.96 9.48 -0.56
C ILE A 127 -7.91 9.28 0.54
N ILE A 128 -7.69 8.03 0.96
CA ILE A 128 -6.57 7.63 1.81
C ILE A 128 -5.59 6.82 0.96
N THR A 129 -4.36 7.29 0.87
CA THR A 129 -3.29 6.63 0.10
C THR A 129 -1.90 6.97 0.65
N GLU A 130 -0.93 6.09 0.39
CA GLU A 130 0.50 6.35 0.58
C GLU A 130 1.20 6.75 -0.72
N ASP A 131 0.44 6.87 -1.81
CA ASP A 131 0.93 7.33 -3.11
C ASP A 131 0.66 8.82 -3.31
N SER A 132 1.71 9.57 -3.60
CA SER A 132 1.60 11.00 -3.88
C SER A 132 1.06 11.31 -5.27
N ASP A 133 1.03 10.32 -6.16
CA ASP A 133 0.65 10.51 -7.57
C ASP A 133 -0.80 10.98 -7.69
N LEU A 134 -1.66 10.58 -6.75
CA LEU A 134 -3.06 11.01 -6.65
C LEU A 134 -3.26 12.53 -6.52
N LEU A 135 -2.26 13.28 -6.02
CA LEU A 135 -2.32 14.73 -5.99
C LEU A 135 -2.28 15.34 -7.40
N MET A 136 -1.60 14.68 -8.34
CA MET A 136 -1.50 15.13 -9.74
C MET A 136 -2.79 14.88 -10.52
N PHE A 137 -3.64 13.97 -10.05
CA PHE A 137 -4.97 13.72 -10.62
C PHE A 137 -6.05 14.70 -10.14
N GLY A 138 -5.70 15.78 -9.43
CA GLY A 138 -6.66 16.83 -9.03
C GLY A 138 -7.57 16.44 -7.85
N CYS A 139 -7.15 15.47 -7.04
CA CYS A 139 -7.87 15.09 -5.83
C CYS A 139 -7.85 16.23 -4.80
N LYS A 140 -9.03 16.69 -4.36
CA LYS A 140 -9.16 17.86 -3.47
C LYS A 140 -8.66 17.62 -2.05
N GLN A 141 -8.83 16.40 -1.54
CA GLN A 141 -8.41 16.00 -0.20
C GLN A 141 -7.83 14.59 -0.22
N VAL A 142 -6.54 14.51 0.12
CA VAL A 142 -5.81 13.25 0.24
C VAL A 142 -5.22 13.16 1.65
N ILE A 143 -5.43 12.02 2.31
CA ILE A 143 -4.82 11.69 3.60
C ILE A 143 -3.69 10.70 3.35
N CYS A 144 -2.48 11.08 3.76
CA CYS A 144 -1.30 10.23 3.75
C CYS A 144 -0.81 9.97 5.17
N SER A 145 -0.18 8.82 5.45
CA SER A 145 0.54 8.64 6.70
C SER A 145 1.73 9.60 6.80
N SER A 146 2.05 10.03 8.01
CA SER A 146 3.03 11.10 8.27
C SER A 146 4.45 10.73 7.79
N PHE A 147 5.17 11.73 7.28
CA PHE A 147 6.61 11.67 6.93
C PHE A 147 7.51 11.76 8.16
#